data_AF-A0A0J1HF07-F1
#
_entry.id   AF-A0A0J1HF07-F1
#
_cell.length_a   1.000
_cell.length_b   1.000
_cell.length_c   1.000
_cell.angle_alpha   90.00
_cell.angle_beta   90.00
_cell.angle_gamma   90.00
#
_symmetry.space_group_name_H-M   'P 1'
#
loop_
_entity.id
_entity.type
_entity.pdbx_description
1 polymer ?
#
loop_
_entity_poly.entity_id
_entity_poly.type
_entity_poly.pdbx_seq_one_letter_code
_entity_poly.pdbx_strand_id
1 'polypeptide(L)'
;MEYVINKSFNSKVERTPRVMEVAESFGLGIEDEAWTIYDNLKLEINQGDVVYITGQSGSGKSVILRELAAQMAKHLSVKTIDDVVLDHDKTLIDQIGKTTTEGLGLMNVAGLNDAYLFIRKPSELSDGQRYRLRIAKLVESGAQVWVADEFGAVLDRTTAMCISNSLQRAARNAGATLLVATTHSDLHSSIKPDITITKLYKERVAVEVHGESKNE
;
A
#
# COMPACT_ATOMS: atom_id res chain seq x y z
N MET A 1 -3.25 19.27 1.48
CA MET A 1 -3.82 19.26 2.86
C MET A 1 -2.70 18.85 3.82
N GLU A 2 -2.67 19.43 5.03
CA GLU A 2 -1.72 19.04 6.08
C GLU A 2 -2.29 17.83 6.85
N TYR A 3 -1.49 16.78 7.00
CA TYR A 3 -1.79 15.57 7.77
C TYR A 3 -0.78 15.45 8.90
N VAL A 4 -1.26 15.09 10.10
CA VAL A 4 -0.41 14.99 11.29
C VAL A 4 -0.51 13.59 11.87
N ILE A 5 0.62 12.88 11.95
CA ILE A 5 0.69 11.51 12.45
C ILE A 5 1.30 11.51 13.85
N ASN A 6 0.50 11.11 14.84
CA ASN A 6 0.91 10.87 16.23
C ASN A 6 0.59 9.42 16.58
N LYS A 7 1.60 8.58 16.79
CA LYS A 7 1.37 7.18 17.17
C LYS A 7 2.41 6.69 18.17
N SER A 8 1.90 6.26 19.33
CA SER A 8 2.63 5.49 20.33
C SER A 8 1.93 4.17 20.59
N PHE A 9 2.70 3.18 21.01
CA PHE A 9 2.22 1.86 21.41
C PHE A 9 2.76 1.58 22.79
N ASN A 10 1.90 1.04 23.65
CA ASN A 10 2.35 0.47 24.91
C ASN A 10 2.59 -1.01 24.67
N SER A 11 3.85 -1.44 24.76
CA SER A 11 4.15 -2.85 24.92
C SER A 11 3.63 -3.25 26.29
N LYS A 12 2.55 -4.03 26.34
CA LYS A 12 2.17 -4.76 27.55
C LYS A 12 2.35 -6.23 27.25
N VAL A 13 3.32 -6.83 27.91
CA VAL A 13 3.51 -8.28 27.82
C VAL A 13 2.47 -8.92 28.75
N GLU A 14 1.54 -9.69 28.17
CA GLU A 14 0.52 -10.39 28.95
C GLU A 14 1.19 -11.44 29.84
N ARG A 15 1.06 -11.27 31.17
CA ARG A 15 1.73 -12.10 32.18
C ARG A 15 0.97 -13.41 32.41
N THR A 16 0.97 -14.28 31.41
CA THR A 16 0.47 -15.66 31.57
C THR A 16 1.54 -16.54 32.24
N PRO A 17 1.17 -17.67 32.88
CA PRO A 17 2.14 -18.56 33.51
C PRO A 17 3.24 -19.04 32.54
N ARG A 18 2.89 -19.31 31.28
CA ARG A 18 3.86 -19.71 30.23
C ARG A 18 4.82 -18.57 29.85
N VAL A 19 4.34 -17.33 29.84
CA VAL A 19 5.17 -16.16 29.53
C VAL A 19 6.16 -15.90 30.66
N MET A 20 5.74 -16.07 31.92
CA MET A 20 6.61 -15.96 33.08
C MET A 20 7.67 -17.08 33.10
N GLU A 21 7.28 -18.33 32.81
CA GLU A 21 8.21 -19.47 32.75
C GLU A 21 9.32 -19.28 31.70
N VAL A 22 8.97 -18.77 30.51
CA VAL A 22 9.94 -18.44 29.47
C VAL A 22 10.84 -17.28 29.90
N ALA A 23 10.26 -16.22 30.48
CA ALA A 23 11.06 -15.09 30.93
C ALA A 23 12.06 -15.48 32.03
N GLU A 24 11.66 -16.31 32.99
CA GLU A 24 12.53 -16.83 34.05
C GLU A 24 13.62 -17.75 33.50
N SER A 25 13.26 -18.67 32.59
CA SER A 25 14.20 -19.64 32.00
C SER A 25 15.32 -18.99 31.20
N PHE A 26 15.08 -17.80 30.65
CA PHE A 26 16.03 -17.07 29.80
C PHE A 26 16.51 -15.74 30.42
N GLY A 27 16.13 -15.43 31.67
CA GLY A 27 16.53 -14.20 32.35
C GLY A 27 16.05 -12.90 31.68
N LEU A 28 14.87 -12.92 31.06
CA LEU A 28 14.30 -11.79 30.35
C LEU A 28 13.50 -10.88 31.29
N GLY A 29 13.80 -9.58 31.30
CA GLY A 29 12.97 -8.59 31.98
C GLY A 29 11.65 -8.38 31.26
N ILE A 30 10.53 -8.40 32.00
CA ILE A 30 9.19 -8.09 31.46
C ILE A 30 8.86 -6.65 31.86
N GLU A 31 9.31 -5.70 31.04
CA GLU A 31 9.02 -4.28 31.22
C GLU A 31 7.91 -3.84 30.26
N ASP A 32 6.94 -3.10 30.79
CA ASP A 32 5.93 -2.42 29.99
C ASP A 32 6.53 -1.10 29.48
N GLU A 33 7.09 -1.10 28.26
CA GLU A 33 7.61 0.11 27.64
C GLU A 33 6.59 0.74 26.68
N ALA A 34 6.34 2.05 26.85
CA ALA A 34 5.67 2.86 25.85
C ALA A 34 6.69 3.27 24.79
N TRP A 35 6.49 2.85 23.54
CA TRP A 35 7.33 3.26 22.42
C TRP A 35 6.53 4.16 21.46
N THR A 36 7.06 5.35 21.20
CA THR A 36 6.51 6.28 20.21
C THR A 36 7.07 5.93 18.84
N ILE A 37 6.20 5.62 17.87
CA ILE A 37 6.63 5.38 16.48
C ILE A 37 6.75 6.72 15.74
N TYR A 38 5.82 7.65 16.01
CA TYR A 38 5.72 8.95 15.37
C TYR A 38 5.27 10.01 16.39
N ASP A 39 6.07 11.06 16.51
CA ASP A 39 5.74 12.26 17.30
C ASP A 39 5.63 13.44 16.34
N ASN A 40 4.40 13.92 16.12
CA ASN A 40 4.08 15.11 15.34
C ASN A 40 4.67 15.15 13.91
N LEU A 41 4.62 14.03 13.18
CA LEU A 41 5.05 14.01 11.79
C LEU A 41 4.00 14.73 10.92
N LYS A 42 4.38 15.90 10.39
CA LYS A 42 3.56 16.72 9.51
C LYS A 42 3.87 16.42 8.05
N LEU A 43 2.83 16.15 7.27
CA LEU A 43 2.93 15.82 5.86
C LEU A 43 1.95 16.68 5.07
N GLU A 44 2.44 17.40 4.08
CA GLU A 44 1.60 18.11 3.11
C GLU A 44 1.43 17.22 1.88
N ILE A 45 0.20 16.72 1.67
CA ILE A 45 -0.12 15.86 0.53
C ILE A 45 -1.28 16.52 -0.23
N ASN A 46 -1.10 16.70 -1.54
CA ASN A 46 -2.08 17.22 -2.46
C ASN A 46 -2.85 16.08 -3.13
N GLN A 47 -4.07 16.38 -3.58
CA GLN A 47 -4.85 15.41 -4.34
C GLN A 47 -4.14 15.12 -5.67
N GLY A 48 -3.92 13.84 -5.97
CA GLY A 48 -3.20 13.39 -7.16
C GLY A 48 -1.73 13.08 -6.91
N ASP A 49 -1.23 13.34 -5.70
CA ASP A 49 0.14 12.98 -5.33
C ASP A 49 0.32 11.46 -5.24
N VAL A 50 1.51 11.00 -5.59
CA VAL A 50 1.99 9.64 -5.40
C VAL A 50 2.93 9.64 -4.20
N VAL A 51 2.52 8.99 -3.12
CA VAL A 51 3.27 8.88 -1.87
C VAL A 51 3.84 7.47 -1.74
N TYR A 52 5.15 7.41 -1.55
CA TYR A 52 5.91 6.17 -1.48
C TYR A 52 6.56 6.01 -0.10
N ILE A 53 6.11 5.02 0.66
CA ILE A 53 6.55 4.73 2.03
C ILE A 53 7.47 3.51 2.00
N THR A 54 8.73 3.70 2.37
CA THR A 54 9.75 2.63 2.34
C THR A 54 10.53 2.52 3.64
N GLY A 55 11.31 1.44 3.79
CA GLY A 55 12.05 1.10 5.01
C GLY A 55 11.97 -0.39 5.36
N GLN A 56 12.72 -0.79 6.39
CA GLN A 56 12.85 -2.19 6.81
C GLN A 56 11.52 -2.82 7.21
N SER A 57 11.39 -4.14 7.12
CA SER A 57 10.21 -4.86 7.64
C SER A 57 10.04 -4.57 9.13
N GLY A 58 8.78 -4.45 9.60
CA GLY A 58 8.48 -4.13 11.00
C GLY A 58 8.78 -2.69 11.43
N SER A 59 9.28 -1.81 10.55
CA SER A 59 9.63 -0.44 10.93
C SER A 59 8.44 0.49 11.20
N GLY A 60 7.21 0.07 10.88
CA GLY A 60 5.99 0.86 11.07
C GLY A 60 5.45 1.56 9.83
N LYS A 61 5.85 1.15 8.61
CA LYS A 61 5.33 1.70 7.33
C LYS A 61 3.80 1.60 7.24
N SER A 62 3.25 0.43 7.56
CA SER A 62 1.80 0.17 7.56
C SER A 62 1.05 1.07 8.54
N VAL A 63 1.70 1.51 9.62
CA VAL A 63 1.10 2.45 10.59
C VAL A 63 0.96 3.84 9.95
N ILE A 64 1.98 4.34 9.26
CA ILE A 64 1.89 5.62 8.51
C ILE A 64 0.79 5.51 7.45
N LEU A 65 0.83 4.44 6.67
CA LEU A 65 -0.10 4.23 5.56
C LEU A 65 -1.56 4.24 6.04
N ARG A 66 -1.87 3.48 7.10
CA ARG A 66 -3.22 3.40 7.66
C ARG A 66 -3.67 4.70 8.29
N GLU A 67 -2.79 5.42 8.96
CA GLU A 67 -3.14 6.71 9.57
C GLU A 67 -3.45 7.75 8.49
N LEU A 68 -2.62 7.84 7.43
CA LEU A 68 -2.90 8.71 6.28
C LEU A 68 -4.22 8.34 5.61
N ALA A 69 -4.43 7.06 5.33
CA ALA A 69 -5.68 6.57 4.73
C ALA A 69 -6.91 6.92 5.60
N ALA A 70 -6.81 6.74 6.92
CA ALA A 70 -7.90 7.05 7.85
C ALA A 70 -8.21 8.55 7.94
N GLN A 71 -7.18 9.41 7.92
CA GLN A 71 -7.38 10.86 7.91
C GLN A 71 -7.98 11.33 6.58
N MET A 72 -7.51 10.80 5.45
CA MET A 72 -8.07 11.09 4.13
C MET A 72 -9.53 10.62 4.00
N ALA A 73 -9.87 9.47 4.58
CA ALA A 73 -11.23 8.90 4.55
C ALA A 73 -12.29 9.78 5.24
N LYS A 74 -11.89 10.78 6.03
CA LYS A 74 -12.83 11.75 6.62
C LYS A 74 -13.48 12.66 5.57
N HIS A 75 -12.83 12.86 4.42
CA HIS A 75 -13.23 13.84 3.41
C HIS A 75 -13.15 13.33 1.96
N LEU A 76 -12.49 12.18 1.73
CA LEU A 76 -12.26 11.60 0.41
C LEU A 76 -12.71 10.14 0.39
N SER A 77 -13.09 9.64 -0.78
CA SER A 77 -13.28 8.19 -0.97
C SER A 77 -11.91 7.48 -1.01
N VAL A 78 -11.72 6.51 -0.12
CA VAL A 78 -10.47 5.74 0.00
C VAL A 78 -10.76 4.28 -0.31
N LYS A 79 -9.91 3.65 -1.13
CA LYS A 79 -9.95 2.22 -1.38
C LYS A 79 -8.58 1.61 -1.11
N THR A 80 -8.54 0.59 -0.26
CA THR A 80 -7.34 -0.22 0.00
C THR A 80 -7.37 -1.47 -0.87
N ILE A 81 -6.22 -1.89 -1.40
CA ILE A 81 -6.07 -3.16 -2.12
C ILE A 81 -6.53 -4.35 -1.26
N ASP A 82 -6.31 -4.27 0.06
CA ASP A 82 -6.69 -5.32 0.99
C ASP A 82 -8.20 -5.45 1.18
N ASP A 83 -8.94 -4.37 0.95
CA ASP A 83 -10.40 -4.33 1.02
C ASP A 83 -11.07 -4.69 -0.33
N VAL A 84 -10.27 -5.07 -1.34
CA VAL A 84 -10.78 -5.55 -2.62
C VAL A 84 -11.20 -7.01 -2.47
N VAL A 85 -12.52 -7.23 -2.62
CA VAL A 85 -13.15 -8.54 -2.65
C VAL A 85 -13.22 -9.03 -4.10
N LEU A 86 -12.85 -10.30 -4.30
CA LEU A 86 -12.94 -10.98 -5.59
C LEU A 86 -14.13 -11.94 -5.57
N ASP A 87 -14.89 -11.98 -6.66
CA ASP A 87 -15.99 -12.92 -6.83
C ASP A 87 -15.43 -14.24 -7.37
N HIS A 88 -15.40 -15.26 -6.51
CA HIS A 88 -14.83 -16.57 -6.83
C HIS A 88 -15.68 -17.42 -7.77
N ASP A 89 -16.94 -17.02 -8.00
CA ASP A 89 -17.87 -17.75 -8.86
C ASP A 89 -17.87 -17.20 -10.29
N LYS A 90 -17.45 -15.95 -10.48
CA LYS A 90 -17.33 -15.29 -11.79
C LYS A 90 -15.95 -15.40 -12.39
N THR A 91 -15.90 -15.34 -13.72
CA THR A 91 -14.64 -15.19 -14.45
C THR A 91 -14.04 -13.80 -14.20
N LEU A 92 -12.79 -13.60 -14.58
CA LEU A 92 -12.10 -12.32 -14.46
C LEU A 92 -12.82 -11.23 -15.26
N ILE A 93 -13.13 -11.50 -16.54
CA ILE A 93 -13.76 -10.51 -17.41
C ILE A 93 -15.20 -10.17 -16.97
N ASP A 94 -15.92 -11.11 -16.37
CA ASP A 94 -17.31 -10.90 -15.92
C ASP A 94 -17.42 -10.08 -14.63
N GLN A 95 -16.31 -9.88 -13.91
CA GLN A 95 -16.29 -9.15 -12.64
C GLN A 95 -15.53 -7.83 -12.71
N ILE A 96 -15.06 -7.41 -13.90
CA ILE A 96 -14.29 -6.18 -14.08
C ILE A 96 -14.73 -5.37 -15.30
N GLY A 97 -14.97 -4.07 -15.10
CA GLY A 97 -15.49 -3.16 -16.10
C GLY A 97 -16.97 -3.41 -16.43
N LYS A 98 -17.62 -2.43 -17.07
CA LYS A 98 -19.01 -2.57 -17.54
C LYS A 98 -19.10 -3.22 -18.91
N THR A 99 -18.01 -3.17 -19.66
CA THR A 99 -17.89 -3.71 -21.01
C THR A 99 -16.59 -4.50 -21.14
N THR A 100 -16.52 -5.40 -22.12
CA THR A 100 -15.30 -6.16 -22.39
C THR A 100 -14.10 -5.24 -22.65
N THR A 101 -14.27 -4.17 -23.42
CA THR A 101 -13.21 -3.20 -23.70
C THR A 101 -12.69 -2.52 -22.44
N GLU A 102 -13.59 -2.10 -21.55
CA GLU A 102 -13.22 -1.49 -20.26
C GLU A 102 -12.50 -2.49 -19.35
N GLY A 103 -13.02 -3.71 -19.24
CA GLY A 103 -12.41 -4.78 -18.43
C GLY A 103 -11.01 -5.14 -18.90
N LEU A 104 -10.81 -5.28 -20.22
CA LEU A 104 -9.49 -5.51 -20.82
C LEU A 104 -8.53 -4.33 -20.53
N GLY A 105 -9.01 -3.09 -20.59
CA GLY A 105 -8.23 -1.90 -20.26
C GLY A 105 -7.74 -1.91 -18.81
N LEU A 106 -8.62 -2.21 -17.86
CA LEU A 106 -8.30 -2.31 -16.43
C LEU A 106 -7.32 -3.46 -16.14
N MET A 107 -7.52 -4.62 -16.77
CA MET A 107 -6.61 -5.76 -16.65
C MET A 107 -5.21 -5.44 -17.21
N ASN A 108 -5.12 -4.70 -18.32
CA ASN A 108 -3.84 -4.26 -18.87
C ASN A 108 -3.08 -3.29 -17.94
N VAL A 109 -3.79 -2.38 -17.25
CA VAL A 109 -3.16 -1.52 -16.21
C VAL A 109 -2.50 -2.37 -15.13
N ALA A 110 -3.12 -3.48 -14.77
CA ALA A 110 -2.57 -4.44 -13.82
C ALA A 110 -1.68 -5.53 -14.44
N GLY A 111 -1.25 -5.39 -15.70
CA GLY A 111 -0.35 -6.35 -16.36
C GLY A 111 -0.92 -7.76 -16.47
N LEU A 112 -2.24 -7.89 -16.52
CA LEU A 112 -2.96 -9.12 -16.88
C LEU A 112 -3.30 -9.05 -18.38
N ASN A 113 -2.34 -9.48 -19.21
CA ASN A 113 -2.44 -9.40 -20.67
C ASN A 113 -2.64 -10.76 -21.36
N ASP A 114 -2.69 -11.85 -20.58
CA ASP A 114 -2.91 -13.18 -21.10
C ASP A 114 -4.40 -13.46 -21.24
N ALA A 115 -4.86 -13.58 -22.50
CA ALA A 115 -6.26 -13.85 -22.83
C ALA A 115 -6.80 -15.13 -22.18
N TYR A 116 -5.94 -16.11 -21.91
CA TYR A 116 -6.33 -17.32 -21.22
C TYR A 116 -6.84 -17.04 -19.80
N LEU A 117 -6.32 -16.01 -19.12
CA LEU A 117 -6.73 -15.66 -17.75
C LEU A 117 -8.10 -14.99 -17.70
N PHE A 118 -8.53 -14.31 -18.76
CA PHE A 118 -9.77 -13.52 -18.76
C PHE A 118 -11.02 -14.37 -18.51
N ILE A 119 -10.98 -15.61 -18.97
CA ILE A 119 -12.06 -16.60 -18.83
C ILE A 119 -11.91 -17.50 -17.59
N ARG A 120 -10.92 -17.25 -16.74
CA ARG A 120 -10.66 -18.02 -15.50
C ARG A 120 -11.32 -17.37 -14.30
N LYS A 121 -11.54 -18.15 -13.25
CA LYS A 121 -12.02 -17.69 -11.94
C LYS A 121 -10.84 -17.35 -11.02
N PRO A 122 -11.01 -16.46 -10.03
CA PRO A 122 -9.94 -16.10 -9.09
C PRO A 122 -9.29 -17.28 -8.35
N SER A 123 -10.03 -18.38 -8.14
CA SER A 123 -9.53 -19.61 -7.51
C SER A 123 -8.52 -20.37 -8.37
N GLU A 124 -8.51 -20.15 -9.70
CA GLU A 124 -7.59 -20.78 -10.64
C GLU A 124 -6.29 -19.96 -10.83
N LEU A 125 -6.17 -18.80 -10.16
CA LEU A 125 -5.04 -17.89 -10.31
C LEU A 125 -3.94 -18.14 -9.28
N SER A 126 -2.69 -17.91 -9.69
CA SER A 126 -1.57 -17.74 -8.76
C SER A 126 -1.73 -16.49 -7.89
N ASP A 127 -1.03 -16.43 -6.76
CA ASP A 127 -1.11 -15.28 -5.85
C ASP A 127 -0.74 -13.96 -6.54
N GLY A 128 0.28 -13.97 -7.40
CA GLY A 128 0.67 -12.79 -8.18
C GLY A 128 -0.34 -12.40 -9.26
N GLN A 129 -1.06 -13.35 -9.86
CA GLN A 129 -2.17 -13.04 -10.79
C GLN A 129 -3.37 -12.48 -10.02
N ARG A 130 -3.70 -13.06 -8.86
CA ARG A 130 -4.78 -12.60 -7.99
C ARG A 130 -4.50 -11.19 -7.45
N TYR A 131 -3.26 -10.91 -7.04
CA TYR A 131 -2.83 -9.60 -6.61
C TYR A 131 -2.99 -8.55 -7.70
N ARG A 132 -2.58 -8.86 -8.94
CA ARG A 132 -2.82 -8.00 -10.10
C ARG A 132 -4.30 -7.76 -10.36
N LEU A 133 -5.16 -8.77 -10.24
CA LEU A 133 -6.61 -8.55 -10.35
C LEU A 133 -7.14 -7.58 -9.28
N ARG A 134 -6.61 -7.65 -8.06
CA ARG A 134 -6.96 -6.68 -7.00
C ARG A 134 -6.49 -5.26 -7.34
N ILE A 135 -5.34 -5.09 -7.98
CA ILE A 135 -4.90 -3.78 -8.51
C ILE A 135 -5.88 -3.28 -9.58
N ALA A 136 -6.29 -4.13 -10.51
CA ALA A 136 -7.24 -3.73 -11.55
C ALA A 136 -8.58 -3.26 -10.94
N LYS A 137 -9.07 -3.97 -9.91
CA LYS A 137 -10.28 -3.59 -9.16
C LYS A 137 -10.10 -2.38 -8.24
N LEU A 138 -8.89 -2.14 -7.76
CA LEU A 138 -8.55 -0.90 -7.04
C LEU A 138 -8.72 0.30 -7.96
N VAL A 139 -8.22 0.20 -9.20
CA VAL A 139 -8.38 1.24 -10.23
C VAL A 139 -9.85 1.38 -10.65
N GLU A 140 -10.55 0.27 -10.85
CA GLU A 140 -12.00 0.24 -11.17
C GLU A 140 -12.85 1.00 -10.13
N SER A 141 -12.43 1.00 -8.86
CA SER A 141 -13.22 1.60 -7.77
C SER A 141 -13.52 3.09 -7.96
N GLY A 142 -12.71 3.81 -8.76
CA GLY A 142 -12.85 5.25 -8.95
C GLY A 142 -12.65 6.06 -7.66
N ALA A 143 -12.07 5.46 -6.62
CA ALA A 143 -11.80 6.15 -5.36
C ALA A 143 -10.79 7.29 -5.55
N GLN A 144 -10.91 8.36 -4.76
CA GLN A 144 -10.01 9.50 -4.80
C GLN A 144 -8.63 9.20 -4.20
N VAL A 145 -8.53 8.16 -3.37
CA VAL A 145 -7.27 7.69 -2.77
C VAL A 145 -7.17 6.18 -2.91
N TRP A 146 -6.04 5.71 -3.45
CA TRP A 146 -5.72 4.30 -3.63
C TRP A 146 -4.61 3.91 -2.66
N VAL A 147 -4.82 2.86 -1.87
CA VAL A 147 -3.91 2.47 -0.81
C VAL A 147 -3.43 1.04 -1.04
N ALA A 148 -2.11 0.85 -1.06
CA ALA A 148 -1.50 -0.46 -1.21
C ALA A 148 -0.40 -0.69 -0.15
N ASP A 149 -0.71 -1.53 0.84
CA ASP A 149 0.29 -2.04 1.78
C ASP A 149 1.04 -3.24 1.17
N GLU A 150 2.25 -3.48 1.66
CA GLU A 150 3.16 -4.54 1.17
C GLU A 150 3.25 -4.63 -0.37
N PHE A 151 3.32 -3.46 -1.02
CA PHE A 151 3.16 -3.37 -2.46
C PHE A 151 4.22 -4.15 -3.22
N GLY A 152 3.76 -5.03 -4.11
CA GLY A 152 4.60 -5.86 -4.96
C GLY A 152 5.31 -7.02 -4.24
N ALA A 153 5.00 -7.30 -2.97
CA ALA A 153 5.67 -8.36 -2.20
C ALA A 153 5.51 -9.76 -2.81
N VAL A 154 4.35 -10.04 -3.41
CA VAL A 154 4.03 -11.34 -4.05
C VAL A 154 4.38 -11.41 -5.54
N LEU A 155 5.01 -10.37 -6.08
CA LEU A 155 5.37 -10.28 -7.50
C LEU A 155 6.89 -10.49 -7.69
N ASP A 156 7.25 -11.05 -8.85
CA ASP A 156 8.64 -10.97 -9.31
C ASP A 156 9.02 -9.52 -9.60
N ARG A 157 10.32 -9.22 -9.56
CA ARG A 157 10.84 -7.84 -9.63
C ARG A 157 10.46 -7.13 -10.92
N THR A 158 10.55 -7.83 -12.06
CA THR A 158 10.25 -7.25 -13.37
C THR A 158 8.77 -6.89 -13.46
N THR A 159 7.88 -7.80 -13.04
CA THR A 159 6.45 -7.52 -12.97
C THR A 159 6.16 -6.38 -12.01
N ALA A 160 6.75 -6.37 -10.81
CA ALA A 160 6.55 -5.29 -9.83
C ALA A 160 6.91 -3.90 -10.39
N MET A 161 8.02 -3.77 -11.12
CA MET A 161 8.40 -2.51 -11.79
C MET A 161 7.40 -2.08 -12.87
N CYS A 162 6.98 -3.01 -13.74
CA CYS A 162 5.99 -2.73 -14.78
C CYS A 162 4.66 -2.25 -14.17
N ILE A 163 4.18 -2.95 -13.14
CA ILE A 163 2.94 -2.62 -12.44
C ILE A 163 3.05 -1.29 -11.69
N SER A 164 4.19 -1.01 -11.06
CA SER A 164 4.46 0.28 -10.41
C SER A 164 4.26 1.44 -11.38
N ASN A 165 4.88 1.35 -12.56
CA ASN A 165 4.79 2.40 -13.58
C ASN A 165 3.39 2.53 -14.17
N SER A 166 2.68 1.42 -14.39
CA SER A 166 1.29 1.47 -14.87
C SER A 166 0.33 2.05 -13.84
N LEU A 167 0.46 1.64 -12.57
CA LEU A 167 -0.43 2.08 -11.48
C LEU A 167 -0.27 3.57 -11.18
N GLN A 168 0.96 4.08 -11.08
CA GLN A 168 1.18 5.51 -10.82
C GLN A 168 0.65 6.37 -11.98
N ARG A 169 0.80 5.94 -13.24
CA ARG A 169 0.22 6.63 -14.39
C ARG A 169 -1.30 6.61 -14.34
N ALA A 170 -1.91 5.47 -14.00
CA ALA A 170 -3.35 5.36 -13.85
C ALA A 170 -3.88 6.30 -12.76
N ALA A 171 -3.20 6.38 -11.62
CA ALA A 171 -3.57 7.25 -10.51
C ALA A 171 -3.53 8.72 -10.94
N ARG A 172 -2.43 9.15 -11.57
CA ARG A 172 -2.27 10.52 -12.07
C ARG A 172 -3.32 10.87 -13.12
N ASN A 173 -3.59 9.99 -14.07
CA ASN A 173 -4.62 10.20 -15.10
C ASN A 173 -6.03 10.32 -14.49
N ALA A 174 -6.29 9.60 -13.40
CA ALA A 174 -7.57 9.67 -12.68
C ALA A 174 -7.65 10.84 -11.69
N GLY A 175 -6.55 11.58 -11.45
CA GLY A 175 -6.45 12.55 -10.37
C GLY A 175 -6.57 11.93 -8.98
N ALA A 176 -6.28 10.62 -8.86
CA ALA A 176 -6.31 9.88 -7.61
C ALA A 176 -4.96 9.99 -6.90
N THR A 177 -5.01 10.12 -5.57
CA THR A 177 -3.82 10.07 -4.72
C THR A 177 -3.43 8.61 -4.53
N LEU A 178 -2.16 8.26 -4.72
CA LEU A 178 -1.68 6.88 -4.59
C LEU A 178 -0.77 6.76 -3.37
N LEU A 179 -1.18 5.98 -2.37
CA LEU A 179 -0.37 5.67 -1.19
C LEU A 179 0.17 4.23 -1.30
N VAL A 180 1.50 4.10 -1.34
CA VAL A 180 2.18 2.80 -1.50
C VAL A 180 3.14 2.59 -0.34
N ALA A 181 3.01 1.48 0.38
CA ALA A 181 4.01 1.05 1.36
C ALA A 181 4.69 -0.23 0.88
N THR A 182 6.03 -0.27 0.88
CA THR A 182 6.79 -1.45 0.48
C THR A 182 8.18 -1.49 1.11
N THR A 183 8.77 -2.67 1.22
CA THR A 183 10.19 -2.84 1.59
C THR A 183 11.14 -2.71 0.38
N HIS A 184 10.60 -2.61 -0.82
CA HIS A 184 11.32 -2.71 -2.09
C HIS A 184 11.74 -1.35 -2.65
N SER A 185 12.85 -0.79 -2.17
CA SER A 185 13.36 0.52 -2.60
C SER A 185 13.62 0.63 -4.12
N ASP A 186 13.85 -0.48 -4.80
CA ASP A 186 14.03 -0.58 -6.26
C ASP A 186 12.81 -0.09 -7.06
N LEU A 187 11.60 -0.14 -6.47
CA LEU A 187 10.38 0.31 -7.12
C LEU A 187 10.25 1.84 -7.23
N HIS A 188 11.06 2.60 -6.48
CA HIS A 188 11.00 4.07 -6.43
C HIS A 188 11.04 4.69 -7.83
N SER A 189 11.97 4.24 -8.68
CA SER A 189 12.15 4.73 -10.06
C SER A 189 10.94 4.51 -10.97
N SER A 190 10.16 3.46 -10.70
CA SER A 190 8.97 3.10 -11.46
C SER A 190 7.70 3.76 -10.90
N ILE A 191 7.62 3.92 -9.58
CA ILE A 191 6.52 4.63 -8.89
C ILE A 191 6.57 6.14 -9.16
N LYS A 192 7.77 6.72 -9.28
CA LYS A 192 7.99 8.16 -9.49
C LYS A 192 7.19 9.01 -8.50
N PRO A 193 7.45 8.84 -7.19
CA PRO A 193 6.65 9.49 -6.16
C PRO A 193 6.89 11.00 -6.13
N ASP A 194 5.84 11.74 -5.80
CA ASP A 194 5.94 13.16 -5.43
C ASP A 194 6.42 13.29 -3.98
N ILE A 195 6.18 12.29 -3.14
CA ILE A 195 6.60 12.27 -1.74
C ILE A 195 7.16 10.90 -1.40
N THR A 196 8.39 10.86 -0.89
CA THR A 196 9.01 9.64 -0.34
C THR A 196 9.11 9.75 1.17
N ILE A 197 8.57 8.77 1.88
CA ILE A 197 8.65 8.65 3.34
C ILE A 197 9.50 7.43 3.65
N THR A 198 10.73 7.66 4.11
CA THR A 198 11.64 6.59 4.50
C THR A 198 11.60 6.41 6.01
N LYS A 199 11.06 5.27 6.45
CA LYS A 199 11.03 4.88 7.86
C LYS A 199 12.33 4.19 8.25
N LEU A 200 13.10 4.85 9.11
CA LEU A 200 14.37 4.36 9.67
C LEU A 200 14.14 3.72 11.05
N TYR A 201 15.22 3.27 11.69
CA TYR A 201 15.17 2.67 13.03
C TYR A 201 14.60 3.64 14.10
N LYS A 202 13.77 3.13 15.02
CA LYS A 202 13.07 3.88 16.09
C LYS A 202 12.14 4.99 15.56
N GLU A 203 12.13 6.18 16.15
CA GLU A 203 11.26 7.30 15.75
C GLU A 203 11.72 8.02 14.47
N ARG A 204 12.88 7.68 13.91
CA ARG A 204 13.44 8.41 12.77
C ARG A 204 12.63 8.19 11.49
N VAL A 205 12.16 9.29 10.90
CA VAL A 205 11.50 9.34 9.60
C VAL A 205 12.20 10.39 8.76
N ALA A 206 12.53 10.04 7.52
CA ALA A 206 12.95 11.01 6.51
C ALA A 206 11.80 11.21 5.52
N VAL A 207 11.50 12.46 5.19
CA VAL A 207 10.50 12.83 4.20
C VAL A 207 11.19 13.63 3.11
N GLU A 208 11.04 13.19 1.87
CA GLU A 208 11.57 13.86 0.68
C GLU A 208 10.39 14.22 -0.22
N VAL A 209 10.28 15.49 -0.58
CA VAL A 209 9.28 15.97 -1.54
C VAL A 209 9.99 16.17 -2.87
N HIS A 210 9.49 15.49 -3.90
CA HIS A 210 10.01 15.49 -5.26
C HIS A 210 9.11 16.41 -6.09
N GLY A 211 9.57 17.64 -6.32
CA GLY A 211 8.92 18.59 -7.22
C GLY A 211 9.66 18.66 -8.54
N GLU A 212 8.95 18.60 -9.66
CA GLU A 212 9.37 19.35 -10.83
C GLU A 212 9.31 20.84 -10.45
N SER A 213 10.39 21.57 -10.69
CA SER A 213 10.27 23.00 -10.95
C SER A 213 9.21 23.14 -12.05
N LYS A 214 7.99 23.51 -11.69
CA LYS A 214 7.02 24.07 -12.62
C LYS A 214 7.62 25.40 -13.09
N ASN A 215 8.57 25.32 -14.04
CA ASN A 215 9.03 26.48 -14.77
C ASN A 215 7.84 26.96 -15.61
N GLU A 216 7.42 28.17 -15.26
CA GLU A 216 6.77 29.23 -16.04
C GLU A 216 6.44 28.92 -17.51
#